data_AF-A0A9Q4MNV6-F1
#
_entry.id   AF-A0A9Q4MNV6-F1
#
_cell.length_a   1.000
_cell.length_b   1.000
_cell.length_c   1.000
_cell.angle_alpha   90.00
_cell.angle_beta   90.00
_cell.angle_gamma   90.00
#
_symmetry.space_group_name_H-M   'P 1'
#
loop_
_entity.id
_entity.type
_entity.pdbx_description
1 polymer ?
#
loop_
_entity_poly.entity_id
_entity_poly.type
_entity_poly.pdbx_seq_one_letter_code
_entity_poly.pdbx_strand_id
1 'polypeptide(L)'
;MKKVYLLFICLVFISSCNDDLVMERNDILSTNNIEISIHDSLLMNKDLVLKKDFAKALSKVFNESLMARNLIKNEALKMIDNDYDVLYQLVKDEMLEDNITFEQYIGKYIEMDKLLSINEKFPTLTIFVPELPKNSFSAALWNTDKEIPVVAVRTCISNDVPIYDKDGEEKIIKSDLIPMYPIVVLKDNERIVANEYSNLSRSNFSSTNFTFSSKSGISYSFLGESFNNMKQKNILRSRNVNKSMKDRLQKSVDAYNIYKNKDGWHRDYIYYDMVPGSDKGVFVYDYKETLYSFQMKGDPNIAFQKISDQTGDAQLDYDQIFNPRQSYKATPWTDGKFDFLVKVYVGTKSPIGTEQTFSFGVKPEDLFRVSYKDIGGGNSKVDGVKECLVVPLDLPLFEWNIENFSCVIKISIEEIDGTETQRTLSQTTAEFAGNFELNPVKGVFEKVGLKFGASAKKTITTTFEKTFTLGNDELGDVIVNFYDPVVLSGDWIEYAGRRDTAYSIPLNSKYYNGYYKIELAPLKMY
;
A
#
# COMPACT_ATOMS: atom_id res chain seq x y z
N MET A 1 -68.25 -44.09 20.37
CA MET A 1 -68.86 -44.14 19.03
C MET A 1 -69.81 -42.95 18.88
N LYS A 2 -69.58 -42.07 17.88
CA LYS A 2 -70.50 -41.09 17.23
C LYS A 2 -71.30 -40.12 18.14
N LYS A 3 -71.53 -38.84 17.83
CA LYS A 3 -71.12 -37.89 16.79
C LYS A 3 -71.53 -36.49 17.29
N VAL A 4 -70.71 -35.51 16.92
CA VAL A 4 -70.92 -34.06 16.83
C VAL A 4 -72.35 -33.65 16.47
N TYR A 5 -72.84 -32.55 17.08
CA TYR A 5 -73.46 -31.38 16.42
C TYR A 5 -73.81 -30.31 17.46
N LEU A 6 -73.19 -29.12 17.39
CA LEU A 6 -73.94 -27.88 17.56
C LEU A 6 -73.26 -26.71 16.83
N LEU A 7 -74.09 -26.03 16.05
CA LEU A 7 -73.91 -24.82 15.26
C LEU A 7 -73.19 -23.67 15.99
N PHE A 8 -72.44 -22.86 15.22
CA PHE A 8 -72.67 -21.42 14.97
C PHE A 8 -71.70 -21.00 13.84
N ILE A 9 -72.13 -20.71 12.59
CA ILE A 9 -72.66 -19.43 12.05
C ILE A 9 -71.88 -18.23 12.59
N CYS A 10 -71.34 -17.27 11.85
CA CYS A 10 -71.00 -16.98 10.46
C CYS A 10 -70.38 -15.55 10.54
N LEU A 11 -69.71 -15.09 9.47
CA LEU A 11 -69.34 -13.68 9.18
C LEU A 11 -68.09 -13.15 9.93
N VAL A 12 -67.10 -12.46 9.34
CA VAL A 12 -66.93 -11.83 8.02
C VAL A 12 -65.44 -11.74 7.70
N PHE A 13 -65.16 -11.87 6.41
CA PHE A 13 -63.89 -11.66 5.71
C PHE A 13 -63.27 -10.28 5.96
N ILE A 14 -61.97 -10.26 6.28
CA ILE A 14 -61.03 -9.29 5.69
C ILE A 14 -59.77 -10.08 5.29
N SER A 15 -59.33 -9.83 4.06
CA SER A 15 -58.38 -10.63 3.27
C SER A 15 -56.99 -10.75 3.88
N SER A 16 -56.50 -11.99 3.89
CA SER A 16 -55.09 -12.39 3.95
C SER A 16 -54.45 -12.27 2.56
N CYS A 17 -53.19 -11.86 2.51
CA CYS A 17 -52.07 -12.57 1.84
C CYS A 17 -50.82 -11.69 1.90
N ASN A 18 -49.90 -12.01 2.81
CA ASN A 18 -48.58 -12.48 2.41
C ASN A 18 -47.88 -13.11 3.62
N ASP A 19 -47.62 -14.40 3.46
CA ASP A 19 -46.80 -15.24 4.32
C ASP A 19 -45.34 -14.77 4.30
N ASP A 20 -44.68 -14.70 5.47
CA ASP A 20 -43.76 -15.76 5.91
C ASP A 20 -42.80 -15.27 7.01
N LEU A 21 -42.95 -15.90 8.18
CA LEU A 21 -41.90 -16.39 9.08
C LEU A 21 -40.82 -15.41 9.56
N VAL A 22 -41.12 -14.80 10.71
CA VAL A 22 -40.13 -14.31 11.67
C VAL A 22 -39.28 -15.49 12.15
N MET A 23 -38.03 -15.58 11.70
CA MET A 23 -36.98 -16.30 12.41
C MET A 23 -36.36 -15.35 13.43
N GLU A 24 -36.62 -15.59 14.72
CA GLU A 24 -35.81 -15.10 15.82
C GLU A 24 -34.35 -15.51 15.59
N ARG A 25 -33.49 -14.51 15.30
CA ARG A 25 -32.04 -14.68 15.36
C ARG A 25 -31.64 -14.65 16.84
N ASN A 26 -31.59 -15.82 17.47
CA ASN A 26 -30.88 -15.99 18.72
C ASN A 26 -29.39 -15.74 18.47
N ASP A 27 -28.92 -14.54 18.77
CA ASP A 27 -27.49 -14.26 18.90
C ASP A 27 -26.95 -15.04 20.10
N ILE A 28 -26.42 -16.23 19.83
CA ILE A 28 -25.49 -16.90 20.75
C ILE A 28 -24.17 -16.15 20.61
N LEU A 29 -24.05 -15.02 21.32
CA LEU A 29 -22.75 -14.40 21.60
C LEU A 29 -21.98 -15.39 22.48
N SER A 30 -21.04 -16.12 21.89
CA SER A 30 -20.29 -17.15 22.60
C SER A 30 -19.46 -16.50 23.72
N THR A 31 -19.54 -17.05 24.94
CA THR A 31 -18.67 -16.71 26.07
C THR A 31 -17.18 -16.81 25.72
N ASN A 32 -16.83 -17.62 24.72
CA ASN A 32 -15.47 -17.77 24.19
C ASN A 32 -14.94 -16.48 23.54
N ASN A 33 -15.77 -15.71 22.82
CA ASN A 33 -15.32 -14.47 22.18
C ASN A 33 -15.03 -13.36 23.20
N ILE A 34 -15.73 -13.37 24.33
CA ILE A 34 -15.53 -12.40 25.42
C ILE A 34 -14.25 -12.74 26.20
N GLU A 35 -14.00 -14.01 26.50
CA GLU A 35 -12.75 -14.44 27.15
C GLU A 35 -11.51 -14.20 26.27
N ILE A 36 -11.61 -14.43 24.97
CA ILE A 36 -10.54 -14.12 23.99
C ILE A 36 -10.28 -12.60 23.96
N SER A 37 -11.32 -11.76 23.87
CA SER A 37 -11.18 -10.30 23.87
C SER A 37 -10.56 -9.73 25.16
N ILE A 38 -10.89 -10.30 26.33
CA ILE A 38 -10.29 -9.91 27.61
C ILE A 38 -8.82 -10.36 27.69
N HIS A 39 -8.49 -11.55 27.19
CA HIS A 39 -7.12 -12.02 27.14
C HIS A 39 -6.25 -11.17 26.20
N ASP A 40 -6.75 -10.85 25.01
CA ASP A 40 -6.06 -10.04 24.01
C ASP A 40 -5.85 -8.60 24.49
N SER A 41 -6.85 -7.98 25.13
CA SER A 41 -6.70 -6.64 25.72
C SER A 41 -5.70 -6.61 26.88
N LEU A 42 -5.66 -7.65 27.72
CA LEU A 42 -4.66 -7.78 28.79
C LEU A 42 -3.25 -8.01 28.25
N LEU A 43 -3.12 -8.79 27.18
CA LEU A 43 -1.85 -9.07 26.51
C LEU A 43 -1.32 -7.81 25.79
N MET A 44 -2.19 -7.12 25.04
CA MET A 44 -1.90 -5.82 24.42
C MET A 44 -1.40 -4.79 25.45
N ASN A 45 -2.00 -4.76 26.64
CA ASN A 45 -1.57 -3.85 27.71
C ASN A 45 -0.15 -4.18 28.19
N LYS A 46 0.18 -5.47 28.39
CA LYS A 46 1.53 -5.89 28.80
C LYS A 46 2.59 -5.60 27.74
N ASP A 47 2.27 -5.83 26.48
CA ASP A 47 3.18 -5.61 25.35
C ASP A 47 3.43 -4.10 25.15
N LEU A 48 2.40 -3.26 25.31
CA LEU A 48 2.55 -1.81 25.33
C LEU A 48 3.44 -1.32 26.49
N VAL A 49 3.29 -1.90 27.69
CA VAL A 49 4.15 -1.57 28.84
C VAL A 49 5.61 -1.90 28.56
N LEU A 50 5.91 -3.05 27.93
CA LEU A 50 7.29 -3.40 27.52
C LEU A 50 7.87 -2.36 26.55
N LYS A 51 7.11 -1.98 25.51
CA LYS A 51 7.55 -0.94 24.55
C LYS A 51 7.77 0.42 25.22
N LYS A 52 6.93 0.79 26.18
CA LYS A 52 7.09 2.01 26.99
C LYS A 52 8.36 1.99 27.84
N ASP A 53 8.64 0.88 28.52
CA ASP A 53 9.87 0.71 29.31
C ASP A 53 11.13 0.79 28.41
N PHE A 54 11.07 0.17 27.23
CA PHE A 54 12.14 0.26 26.23
C PHE A 54 12.34 1.70 25.73
N ALA A 55 11.26 2.41 25.40
CA ALA A 55 11.33 3.80 24.96
C ALA A 55 11.91 4.73 26.03
N LYS A 56 11.54 4.52 27.30
CA LYS A 56 12.11 5.24 28.43
C LYS A 56 13.62 4.99 28.55
N ALA A 57 14.07 3.75 28.43
CA ALA A 57 15.50 3.44 28.43
C ALA A 57 16.23 4.09 27.24
N LEU A 58 15.65 4.01 26.03
CA LEU A 58 16.21 4.60 24.83
C LEU A 58 16.32 6.13 24.91
N SER A 59 15.36 6.82 25.55
CA SER A 59 15.41 8.28 25.74
C SER A 59 16.63 8.72 26.57
N LYS A 60 16.99 7.94 27.60
CA LYS A 60 18.18 8.18 28.42
C LYS A 60 19.47 7.87 27.66
N VAL A 61 19.48 6.80 26.87
CA VAL A 61 20.60 6.49 25.97
C VAL A 61 20.86 7.64 25.00
N PHE A 62 19.82 8.21 24.38
CA PHE A 62 19.99 9.35 23.50
C PHE A 62 20.42 10.62 24.21
N ASN A 63 20.11 10.80 25.50
CA ASN A 63 20.63 11.92 26.27
C ASN A 63 22.15 11.82 26.47
N GLU A 64 22.66 10.60 26.73
CA GLU A 64 24.04 10.38 27.15
C GLU A 64 25.02 10.09 26.01
N SER A 65 24.57 9.41 24.94
CA SER A 65 25.47 8.97 23.87
C SER A 65 25.20 9.69 22.55
N LEU A 66 26.17 10.51 22.14
CA LEU A 66 26.21 11.07 20.79
C LEU A 66 26.33 9.97 19.74
N MET A 67 27.13 8.92 20.01
CA MET A 67 27.30 7.80 19.08
C MET A 67 26.00 7.02 18.86
N ALA A 68 25.16 6.85 19.89
CA ALA A 68 23.83 6.26 19.72
C ALA A 68 22.94 7.10 18.77
N ARG A 69 22.92 8.43 18.94
CA ARG A 69 22.17 9.33 18.04
C ARG A 69 22.71 9.26 16.60
N ASN A 70 24.04 9.24 16.43
CA ASN A 70 24.68 9.10 15.13
C ASN A 70 24.37 7.76 14.46
N LEU A 71 24.38 6.66 15.22
CA LEU A 71 24.01 5.33 14.72
C LEU A 71 22.60 5.36 14.13
N ILE A 72 21.60 5.80 14.91
CA ILE A 72 20.21 5.83 14.45
C ILE A 72 20.04 6.75 13.24
N LYS A 73 20.62 7.96 13.26
CA LYS A 73 20.58 8.86 12.09
C LYS A 73 21.16 8.21 10.84
N ASN A 74 22.35 7.60 10.94
CA ASN A 74 23.04 7.01 9.80
C ASN A 74 22.31 5.79 9.23
N GLU A 75 21.73 4.96 10.10
CA GLU A 75 20.94 3.81 9.68
C GLU A 75 19.60 4.23 9.06
N ALA A 76 18.92 5.22 9.65
CA ALA A 76 17.68 5.78 9.12
C ALA A 76 17.88 6.32 7.70
N LEU A 77 18.97 7.03 7.44
CA LEU A 77 19.30 7.58 6.12
C LEU A 77 19.51 6.52 5.02
N LYS A 78 19.71 5.26 5.37
CA LYS A 78 19.77 4.15 4.38
C LYS A 78 18.39 3.83 3.81
N MET A 79 17.34 4.15 4.56
CA MET A 79 15.95 3.90 4.22
C MET A 79 15.70 2.46 3.76
N ILE A 80 16.06 1.46 4.58
CA ILE A 80 16.17 0.06 4.14
C ILE A 80 14.87 -0.49 3.52
N ASP A 81 13.72 0.04 3.96
CA ASP A 81 12.37 -0.30 3.53
C ASP A 81 11.65 0.85 2.78
N ASN A 82 12.40 1.88 2.40
CA ASN A 82 11.97 3.18 1.85
C ASN A 82 11.43 4.20 2.86
N ASP A 83 11.45 3.96 4.17
CA ASP A 83 11.24 4.98 5.20
C ASP A 83 12.48 5.15 6.07
N TYR A 84 12.52 6.18 6.92
CA TYR A 84 13.61 6.39 7.89
C TYR A 84 13.51 5.44 9.08
N ASP A 85 13.28 4.17 8.78
CA ASP A 85 13.10 3.08 9.73
C ASP A 85 14.45 2.42 10.05
N VAL A 86 14.71 2.27 11.35
CA VAL A 86 15.86 1.54 11.88
C VAL A 86 15.36 0.31 12.63
N LEU A 87 15.47 -0.85 11.99
CA LEU A 87 15.12 -2.12 12.61
C LEU A 87 16.10 -2.42 13.77
N TYR A 88 15.59 -2.41 15.01
CA TYR A 88 16.41 -2.50 16.23
C TYR A 88 17.32 -3.74 16.21
N GLN A 89 16.80 -4.88 15.78
CA GLN A 89 17.54 -6.15 15.70
C GLN A 89 18.77 -6.11 14.78
N LEU A 90 18.82 -5.18 13.81
CA LEU A 90 19.99 -5.02 12.95
C LEU A 90 21.11 -4.21 13.60
N VAL A 91 20.76 -3.33 14.53
CA VAL A 91 21.69 -2.33 15.08
C VAL A 91 22.05 -2.58 16.54
N LYS A 92 21.33 -3.47 17.24
CA LYS A 92 21.50 -3.73 18.67
C LYS A 92 22.91 -4.19 19.06
N ASP A 93 23.59 -4.90 18.15
CA ASP A 93 24.96 -5.40 18.34
C ASP A 93 26.04 -4.46 17.78
N GLU A 94 25.68 -3.25 17.32
CA GLU A 94 26.65 -2.24 16.89
C GLU A 94 27.40 -1.67 18.09
N MET A 95 28.71 -1.51 17.93
CA MET A 95 29.59 -0.98 18.96
C MET A 95 29.49 0.55 19.00
N LEU A 96 29.26 1.11 20.18
CA LEU A 96 29.26 2.55 20.42
C LEU A 96 30.58 2.99 21.05
N GLU A 97 30.51 3.72 22.16
CA GLU A 97 31.65 4.19 22.96
C GLU A 97 32.08 3.09 23.94
N ASP A 98 33.35 3.11 24.37
CA ASP A 98 33.91 2.21 25.39
C ASP A 98 33.73 0.69 25.13
N ASN A 99 33.63 0.28 23.86
CA ASN A 99 33.36 -1.10 23.46
C ASN A 99 32.04 -1.69 24.02
N ILE A 100 31.06 -0.83 24.31
CA ILE A 100 29.71 -1.24 24.71
C ILE A 100 28.81 -1.27 23.48
N THR A 101 28.02 -2.33 23.29
CA THR A 101 27.05 -2.39 22.19
C THR A 101 25.85 -1.49 22.47
N PHE A 102 25.10 -1.13 21.42
CA PHE A 102 23.88 -0.34 21.56
C PHE A 102 22.88 -0.98 22.55
N GLU A 103 22.67 -2.30 22.46
CA GLU A 103 21.82 -3.07 23.38
C GLU A 103 22.32 -3.01 24.83
N GLN A 104 23.62 -3.17 25.04
CA GLN A 104 24.19 -3.11 26.39
C GLN A 104 24.04 -1.71 27.01
N TYR A 105 24.08 -0.66 26.19
CA TYR A 105 23.86 0.71 26.65
C TYR A 105 22.39 0.94 27.05
N ILE A 106 21.43 0.40 26.28
CA ILE A 106 20.01 0.37 26.64
C ILE A 106 19.80 -0.41 27.94
N GLY A 107 20.45 -1.56 28.09
CA GLY A 107 20.39 -2.43 29.29
C GLY A 107 20.86 -1.79 30.60
N LYS A 108 21.46 -0.60 30.57
CA LYS A 108 21.73 0.20 31.78
C LYS A 108 20.46 0.79 32.40
N TYR A 109 19.41 0.94 31.60
CA TYR A 109 18.18 1.67 31.94
C TYR A 109 16.91 0.82 31.90
N ILE A 110 17.01 -0.44 31.52
CA ILE A 110 15.92 -1.41 31.51
C ILE A 110 16.39 -2.73 32.13
N GLU A 111 15.49 -3.42 32.82
CA GLU A 111 15.77 -4.74 33.40
C GLU A 111 16.07 -5.78 32.31
N MET A 112 17.03 -6.66 32.57
CA MET A 112 17.54 -7.61 31.57
C MET A 112 16.44 -8.56 31.04
N ASP A 113 15.54 -9.00 31.90
CA ASP A 113 14.40 -9.87 31.54
C ASP A 113 13.41 -9.16 30.60
N LYS A 114 13.16 -7.86 30.81
CA LYS A 114 12.36 -7.04 29.91
C LYS A 114 13.06 -6.83 28.57
N LEU A 115 14.37 -6.59 28.56
CA LEU A 115 15.13 -6.44 27.32
C LEU A 115 15.16 -7.73 26.50
N LEU A 116 15.32 -8.89 27.15
CA LEU A 116 15.18 -10.20 26.51
C LEU A 116 13.77 -10.40 25.94
N SER A 117 12.74 -10.02 26.71
CA SER A 117 11.34 -10.08 26.25
C SER A 117 11.11 -9.20 25.02
N ILE A 118 11.74 -8.03 24.93
CA ILE A 118 11.67 -7.16 23.74
C ILE A 118 12.23 -7.89 22.51
N ASN A 119 13.39 -8.53 22.64
CA ASN A 119 14.02 -9.25 21.55
C ASN A 119 13.18 -10.43 21.05
N GLU A 120 12.56 -11.17 21.97
CA GLU A 120 11.76 -12.35 21.64
C GLU A 120 10.40 -11.99 21.06
N LYS A 121 9.74 -10.95 21.59
CA LYS A 121 8.36 -10.61 21.22
C LYS A 121 8.24 -9.64 20.06
N PHE A 122 9.21 -8.75 19.89
CA PHE A 122 9.15 -7.68 18.87
C PHE A 122 10.37 -7.75 17.94
N PRO A 123 10.51 -8.84 17.14
CA PRO A 123 11.65 -9.00 16.24
C PRO A 123 11.67 -7.97 15.11
N THR A 124 10.55 -7.28 14.85
CA THR A 124 10.38 -6.19 13.87
C THR A 124 10.32 -4.80 14.50
N LEU A 125 10.66 -4.67 15.79
CA LEU A 125 10.66 -3.39 16.50
C LEU A 125 11.59 -2.38 15.81
N THR A 126 11.04 -1.22 15.50
CA THR A 126 11.67 -0.21 14.66
C THR A 126 11.73 1.13 15.37
N ILE A 127 12.87 1.80 15.24
CA ILE A 127 13.07 3.19 15.66
C ILE A 127 12.93 4.05 14.40
N PHE A 128 11.75 4.62 14.20
CA PHE A 128 11.41 5.47 13.06
C PHE A 128 11.81 6.93 13.33
N VAL A 129 12.46 7.59 12.37
CA VAL A 129 12.78 9.02 12.44
C VAL A 129 11.85 9.80 11.50
N PRO A 130 10.78 10.44 12.01
CA PRO A 130 9.75 11.04 11.16
C PRO A 130 10.24 12.27 10.40
N GLU A 131 9.65 12.50 9.23
CA GLU A 131 9.69 13.80 8.54
C GLU A 131 8.55 14.68 9.05
N LEU A 132 8.90 15.70 9.84
CA LEU A 132 7.92 16.59 10.43
C LEU A 132 7.64 17.82 9.54
N PRO A 133 6.41 18.37 9.59
CA PRO A 133 6.02 19.51 8.76
C PRO A 133 6.95 20.71 8.88
N LYS A 134 6.92 21.55 7.84
CA LYS A 134 7.69 22.80 7.76
C LYS A 134 9.21 22.57 7.89
N ASN A 135 9.72 21.40 7.51
CA ASN A 135 11.11 21.00 7.66
C ASN A 135 11.62 21.17 9.11
N SER A 136 10.75 20.93 10.09
CA SER A 136 11.09 21.12 11.51
C SER A 136 12.01 20.02 12.03
N PHE A 137 11.89 18.80 11.49
CA PHE A 137 12.75 17.67 11.83
C PHE A 137 12.67 16.58 10.76
N SER A 138 13.79 15.88 10.53
CA SER A 138 13.88 14.63 9.75
C SER A 138 15.24 14.00 9.98
N ALA A 139 15.44 12.73 9.57
CA ALA A 139 16.75 12.09 9.62
C ALA A 139 17.83 12.92 8.88
N ALA A 140 17.48 13.52 7.74
CA ALA A 140 18.39 14.36 6.96
C ALA A 140 18.74 15.68 7.67
N LEU A 141 17.79 16.27 8.39
CA LEU A 141 17.95 17.56 9.06
C LEU A 141 18.51 17.44 10.49
N TRP A 142 18.39 16.27 11.11
CA TRP A 142 18.72 16.04 12.52
C TRP A 142 20.19 16.39 12.84
N ASN A 143 20.41 17.37 13.71
CA ASN A 143 21.73 17.74 14.21
C ASN A 143 22.03 16.99 15.53
N THR A 144 22.58 15.79 15.43
CA THR A 144 22.85 14.88 16.57
C THR A 144 23.76 15.48 17.64
N ASP A 145 24.60 16.47 17.33
CA ASP A 145 25.44 17.15 18.32
C ASP A 145 24.64 18.06 19.24
N LYS A 146 23.55 18.66 18.75
CA LYS A 146 22.77 19.68 19.45
C LYS A 146 21.37 19.22 19.86
N GLU A 147 20.83 18.23 19.16
CA GLU A 147 19.46 17.80 19.26
C GLU A 147 19.37 16.40 19.87
N ILE A 148 18.77 16.33 21.05
CA ILE A 148 18.40 15.09 21.72
C ILE A 148 16.92 14.83 21.42
N PRO A 149 16.58 13.76 20.68
CA PRO A 149 15.19 13.48 20.37
C PRO A 149 14.44 12.99 21.61
N VAL A 150 13.16 13.35 21.70
CA VAL A 150 12.25 12.60 22.57
C VAL A 150 11.89 11.27 21.91
N VAL A 151 11.47 10.28 22.70
CA VAL A 151 11.11 8.94 22.19
C VAL A 151 9.61 8.73 22.34
N ALA A 152 8.89 8.64 21.21
CA ALA A 152 7.47 8.31 21.14
C ALA A 152 7.26 6.80 21.07
N VAL A 153 6.10 6.31 21.50
CA VAL A 153 5.65 4.93 21.31
C VAL A 153 4.32 4.94 20.58
N ARG A 154 4.27 4.36 19.37
CA ARG A 154 3.01 4.16 18.66
C ARG A 154 2.19 3.11 19.39
N THR A 155 0.90 3.39 19.62
CA THR A 155 -0.01 2.47 20.32
C THR A 155 -1.07 1.95 19.37
N CYS A 156 -1.55 0.73 19.59
CA CYS A 156 -2.66 0.14 18.84
C CYS A 156 -4.04 0.43 19.47
N ILE A 157 -4.08 1.02 20.66
CA ILE A 157 -5.32 1.24 21.44
C ILE A 157 -5.83 2.70 21.36
N SER A 158 -4.97 3.63 20.96
CA SER A 158 -5.28 5.06 20.89
C SER A 158 -4.33 5.78 19.94
N ASN A 159 -4.84 6.82 19.29
CA ASN A 159 -4.03 7.77 18.50
C ASN A 159 -3.29 8.80 19.36
N ASP A 160 -3.54 8.86 20.67
CA ASP A 160 -2.70 9.62 21.60
C ASP A 160 -1.33 8.92 21.75
N VAL A 161 -0.25 9.69 21.63
CA VAL A 161 1.11 9.16 21.56
C VAL A 161 1.86 9.46 22.87
N PRO A 162 2.15 8.45 23.71
CA PRO A 162 3.04 8.61 24.85
C PRO A 162 4.47 8.89 24.36
N ILE A 163 5.13 9.86 24.99
CA ILE A 163 6.51 10.25 24.72
C ILE A 163 7.33 10.29 26.01
N TYR A 164 8.63 10.01 25.88
CA TYR A 164 9.61 10.09 26.95
C TYR A 164 10.66 11.14 26.61
N ASP A 165 10.84 12.13 27.48
CA ASP A 165 11.90 13.12 27.32
C ASP A 165 13.26 12.60 27.77
N LYS A 166 14.30 13.43 27.66
CA LYS A 166 15.69 13.07 27.97
C LYS A 166 15.91 12.52 29.40
N ASP A 167 15.02 12.84 30.34
CA ASP A 167 15.10 12.39 31.73
C ASP A 167 14.28 11.09 31.96
N GLY A 168 13.51 10.67 30.95
CA GLY A 168 12.63 9.51 30.98
C GLY A 168 11.25 9.80 31.59
N GLU A 169 10.84 11.08 31.62
CA GLU A 169 9.52 11.49 32.09
C GLU A 169 8.46 11.34 30.99
N GLU A 170 7.32 10.74 31.33
CA GLU A 170 6.24 10.47 30.38
C GLU A 170 5.36 11.70 30.15
N LYS A 171 5.07 12.00 28.88
CA LYS A 171 4.07 12.98 28.45
C LYS A 171 3.21 12.35 27.34
N ILE A 172 2.11 13.01 26.99
CA ILE A 172 1.22 12.56 25.92
C ILE A 172 1.10 13.67 24.88
N ILE A 173 1.35 13.34 23.62
CA ILE A 173 0.95 14.13 22.46
C ILE A 173 -0.45 13.68 22.06
N LYS A 174 -1.39 14.61 21.99
CA LYS A 174 -2.77 14.31 21.56
C LYS A 174 -2.82 13.97 20.07
N SER A 175 -3.77 13.13 19.69
CA SER A 175 -3.90 12.60 18.32
C SER A 175 -3.98 13.65 17.20
N ASP A 176 -4.48 14.85 17.51
CA ASP A 176 -4.58 15.98 16.57
C ASP A 176 -3.31 16.83 16.49
N LEU A 177 -2.31 16.53 17.31
CA LEU A 177 -1.06 17.29 17.42
C LEU A 177 0.10 16.59 16.73
N ILE A 178 0.92 17.41 16.07
CA ILE A 178 2.14 17.03 15.39
C ILE A 178 3.30 17.77 16.06
N PRO A 179 4.31 17.07 16.60
CA PRO A 179 5.50 17.72 17.13
C PRO A 179 6.25 18.48 16.03
N MET A 180 6.94 19.56 16.41
CA MET A 180 7.83 20.34 15.55
C MET A 180 9.24 20.43 16.15
N TYR A 181 9.66 19.37 16.85
CA TYR A 181 10.95 19.26 17.54
C TYR A 181 11.53 17.84 17.36
N PRO A 182 12.82 17.63 17.64
CA PRO A 182 13.47 16.33 17.52
C PRO A 182 12.72 15.22 18.27
N ILE A 183 12.32 14.19 17.54
CA ILE A 183 11.55 13.05 18.05
C ILE A 183 11.83 11.82 17.21
N VAL A 184 11.85 10.64 17.83
CA VAL A 184 11.81 9.35 17.12
C VAL A 184 10.63 8.54 17.62
N VAL A 185 10.14 7.60 16.83
CA VAL A 185 8.93 6.83 17.11
C VAL A 185 9.28 5.35 17.17
N LEU A 186 8.91 4.69 18.27
CA LEU A 186 8.99 3.26 18.41
C LEU A 186 7.70 2.63 17.85
N LYS A 187 7.84 1.83 16.79
CA LYS A 187 6.73 1.13 16.13
C LYS A 187 7.14 -0.27 15.69
N ASP A 188 6.17 -1.11 15.33
CA ASP A 188 6.45 -2.36 14.61
C ASP A 188 6.60 -2.03 13.12
N ASN A 189 7.48 -2.75 12.42
CA ASN A 189 7.68 -2.55 10.98
C ASN A 189 6.55 -3.21 10.17
N GLU A 190 5.98 -2.43 9.27
CA GLU A 190 4.88 -2.77 8.36
C GLU A 190 5.35 -3.38 7.04
N ARG A 191 6.65 -3.33 6.73
CA ARG A 191 7.25 -3.78 5.45
C ARG A 191 8.14 -5.01 5.58
N ILE A 192 8.57 -5.35 6.78
CA ILE A 192 9.54 -6.40 7.09
C ILE A 192 8.91 -7.43 8.03
N VAL A 193 9.06 -8.71 7.70
CA VAL A 193 8.61 -9.84 8.54
C VAL A 193 9.80 -10.69 8.99
N ALA A 194 9.73 -11.24 10.20
CA ALA A 194 10.72 -12.19 10.73
C ALA A 194 10.35 -13.64 10.35
N ASN A 195 11.26 -14.35 9.66
CA ASN A 195 11.03 -15.66 9.06
C ASN A 195 11.03 -16.82 10.08
N GLU A 196 11.61 -16.64 11.27
CA GLU A 196 11.73 -17.71 12.28
C GLU A 196 10.43 -17.94 13.08
N TYR A 197 9.42 -17.09 12.89
CA TYR A 197 8.13 -17.13 13.62
C TYR A 197 6.91 -17.41 12.74
N SER A 198 7.08 -17.59 11.43
CA SER A 198 5.96 -17.89 10.53
C SER A 198 5.71 -19.40 10.43
N ASN A 199 4.72 -19.91 11.18
CA ASN A 199 4.07 -21.20 10.89
C ASN A 199 3.14 -21.13 9.65
N LEU A 200 3.17 -20.01 8.91
CA LEU A 200 2.34 -19.79 7.74
C LEU A 200 2.93 -20.52 6.53
N SER A 201 2.13 -21.44 6.02
CA SER A 201 2.38 -22.26 4.83
C SER A 201 2.99 -21.47 3.68
N ARG A 202 4.20 -21.92 3.34
CA ARG A 202 5.18 -21.36 2.39
C ARG A 202 4.77 -21.52 0.92
N SER A 203 3.49 -21.34 0.55
CA SER A 203 3.02 -21.85 -0.75
C SER A 203 2.96 -20.86 -1.92
N ASN A 204 2.89 -19.54 -1.75
CA ASN A 204 2.69 -18.65 -2.93
C ASN A 204 3.51 -17.35 -3.01
N PHE A 205 4.43 -17.05 -2.10
CA PHE A 205 5.37 -15.94 -2.31
C PHE A 205 6.63 -16.48 -3.01
N SER A 206 6.96 -15.96 -4.20
CA SER A 206 8.17 -16.29 -4.96
C SER A 206 9.42 -16.02 -4.10
N SER A 207 9.88 -17.08 -3.43
CA SER A 207 10.74 -17.05 -2.25
C SER A 207 12.23 -17.19 -2.58
N THR A 208 12.80 -16.26 -3.35
CA THR A 208 14.25 -16.33 -3.60
C THR A 208 15.07 -15.04 -3.54
N ASN A 209 14.48 -13.83 -3.45
CA ASN A 209 15.29 -12.61 -3.67
C ASN A 209 15.16 -11.45 -2.66
N PHE A 210 14.40 -11.57 -1.57
CA PHE A 210 14.14 -10.45 -0.64
C PHE A 210 14.45 -10.76 0.83
N THR A 211 15.31 -11.76 1.09
CA THR A 211 15.72 -12.11 2.46
C THR A 211 17.00 -11.40 2.87
N PHE A 212 17.10 -11.07 4.16
CA PHE A 212 18.33 -10.59 4.81
C PHE A 212 18.37 -11.11 6.25
N SER A 213 19.48 -10.90 6.96
CA SER A 213 19.65 -11.42 8.32
C SER A 213 20.32 -10.39 9.23
N SER A 214 19.94 -10.40 10.51
CA SER A 214 20.67 -9.69 11.57
C SER A 214 22.01 -10.37 11.88
N LYS A 215 22.88 -9.66 12.63
CA LYS A 215 24.11 -10.25 13.19
C LYS A 215 23.81 -11.40 14.16
N SER A 216 22.67 -11.37 14.83
CA SER A 216 22.19 -12.42 15.74
C SER A 216 21.62 -13.66 15.03
N GLY A 217 21.50 -13.64 13.70
CA GLY A 217 21.08 -14.79 12.89
C GLY A 217 19.59 -14.81 12.53
N ILE A 218 18.77 -13.87 13.03
CA ILE A 218 17.35 -13.78 12.69
C ILE A 218 17.23 -13.47 11.20
N SER A 219 16.47 -14.30 10.47
CA SER A 219 16.18 -14.08 9.06
C SER A 219 14.92 -13.23 8.88
N TYR A 220 14.98 -12.28 7.97
CA TYR A 220 13.89 -11.37 7.61
C TYR A 220 13.55 -11.46 6.13
N SER A 221 12.34 -11.03 5.78
CA SER A 221 11.90 -10.81 4.39
C SER A 221 11.12 -9.50 4.28
N PHE A 222 11.20 -8.84 3.12
CA PHE A 222 10.25 -7.77 2.79
C PHE A 222 8.91 -8.35 2.34
N LEU A 223 7.80 -7.69 2.69
CA LEU A 223 6.46 -8.05 2.21
C LEU A 223 6.30 -7.89 0.68
N GLY A 224 7.19 -7.15 0.03
CA GLY A 224 7.18 -6.93 -1.41
C GLY A 224 8.53 -6.41 -1.92
N GLU A 225 8.84 -6.64 -3.20
CA GLU A 225 10.08 -6.18 -3.82
C GLU A 225 10.24 -4.66 -3.76
N SER A 226 9.14 -3.95 -3.96
CA SER A 226 9.04 -2.49 -3.92
C SER A 226 9.48 -1.90 -2.58
N PHE A 227 9.38 -2.66 -1.49
CA PHE A 227 9.85 -2.23 -0.18
C PHE A 227 11.35 -2.46 0.00
N ASN A 228 12.01 -3.33 -0.77
CA ASN A 228 13.43 -3.59 -0.59
C ASN A 228 14.30 -2.48 -1.20
N ASN A 229 14.80 -1.58 -0.35
CA ASN A 229 15.79 -0.57 -0.71
C ASN A 229 17.20 -0.91 -0.22
N MET A 230 17.40 -2.10 0.37
CA MET A 230 18.72 -2.59 0.80
C MET A 230 19.60 -2.99 -0.38
N LYS A 231 19.00 -3.51 -1.45
CA LYS A 231 19.73 -3.56 -2.71
C LYS A 231 19.95 -2.10 -3.07
N GLN A 232 21.21 -1.66 -3.08
CA GLN A 232 21.58 -0.61 -4.01
C GLN A 232 20.85 -1.00 -5.28
N LYS A 233 19.91 -0.15 -5.72
CA LYS A 233 19.71 -0.04 -7.14
C LYS A 233 21.14 0.26 -7.63
N ASN A 234 21.88 -0.79 -7.96
CA ASN A 234 22.18 -1.02 -9.35
C ASN A 234 20.85 -0.73 -10.07
N ILE A 235 20.53 0.56 -10.22
CA ILE A 235 20.51 1.16 -11.52
C ILE A 235 21.68 0.44 -12.16
N LEU A 236 21.38 -0.69 -12.78
CA LEU A 236 21.87 -0.93 -14.08
C LEU A 236 21.73 0.46 -14.72
N ARG A 237 22.81 1.24 -14.59
CA ARG A 237 23.47 1.87 -15.69
C ARG A 237 23.82 0.73 -16.65
N SER A 238 22.80 -0.04 -17.05
CA SER A 238 22.62 -0.55 -18.36
C SER A 238 23.04 0.64 -19.18
N ARG A 239 24.04 0.42 -20.01
CA ARG A 239 24.50 1.39 -20.99
C ARG A 239 23.39 1.69 -22.02
N ASN A 240 22.13 1.37 -21.73
CA ASN A 240 20.96 1.89 -22.41
C ASN A 240 20.72 3.29 -21.85
N VAL A 241 21.26 4.27 -22.58
CA VAL A 241 20.82 5.67 -22.67
C VAL A 241 19.57 5.95 -21.83
N ASN A 242 19.68 6.87 -20.86
CA ASN A 242 18.53 7.51 -20.19
C ASN A 242 17.55 8.03 -21.26
N LYS A 243 16.68 7.16 -21.76
CA LYS A 243 15.60 7.53 -22.67
C LYS A 243 14.65 8.37 -21.84
N SER A 244 14.43 9.59 -22.30
CA SER A 244 13.48 10.49 -21.66
C SER A 244 12.11 9.82 -21.59
N MET A 245 11.24 10.23 -20.66
CA MET A 245 9.87 9.70 -20.62
C MET A 245 9.15 9.88 -21.97
N LYS A 246 9.50 10.96 -22.68
CA LYS A 246 9.10 11.23 -24.06
C LYS A 246 9.46 10.08 -25.01
N ASP A 247 10.70 9.59 -24.95
CA ASP A 247 11.17 8.47 -25.77
C ASP A 247 10.46 7.14 -25.40
N ARG A 248 10.20 6.91 -24.10
CA ARG A 248 9.53 5.68 -23.62
C ARG A 248 8.07 5.62 -24.05
N LEU A 249 7.40 6.78 -24.14
CA LEU A 249 6.01 6.92 -24.57
C LEU A 249 5.83 7.13 -26.08
N GLN A 250 6.92 7.33 -26.83
CA GLN A 250 6.84 7.68 -28.26
C GLN A 250 5.97 6.70 -29.07
N LYS A 251 6.08 5.39 -28.80
CA LYS A 251 5.26 4.38 -29.50
C LYS A 251 3.76 4.54 -29.25
N SER A 252 3.37 5.03 -28.07
CA SER A 252 1.97 5.36 -27.76
C SER A 252 1.47 6.58 -28.52
N VAL A 253 2.35 7.57 -28.74
CA VAL A 253 2.07 8.76 -29.57
C VAL A 253 1.93 8.37 -31.04
N ASP A 254 2.84 7.52 -31.52
CA ASP A 254 2.82 6.99 -32.89
C ASP A 254 1.54 6.20 -33.13
N ALA A 255 1.15 5.35 -32.18
CA ALA A 255 -0.13 4.62 -32.21
C ALA A 255 -1.32 5.57 -32.39
N TYR A 256 -1.39 6.64 -31.59
CA TYR A 256 -2.44 7.65 -31.74
C TYR A 256 -2.43 8.28 -33.12
N ASN A 257 -1.27 8.68 -33.64
CA ASN A 257 -1.18 9.29 -34.96
C ASN A 257 -1.58 8.35 -36.09
N ILE A 258 -1.35 7.05 -35.94
CA ILE A 258 -1.79 6.01 -36.89
C ILE A 258 -3.31 5.85 -36.87
N TYR A 259 -3.93 5.80 -35.68
CA TYR A 259 -5.34 5.42 -35.50
C TYR A 259 -6.31 6.58 -35.30
N LYS A 260 -5.85 7.83 -35.13
CA LYS A 260 -6.75 8.99 -34.91
C LYS A 260 -7.84 9.17 -35.98
N ASN A 261 -7.56 8.72 -37.21
CA ASN A 261 -8.48 8.79 -38.35
C ASN A 261 -8.66 7.43 -39.05
N LYS A 262 -8.27 6.32 -38.41
CA LYS A 262 -8.29 4.97 -39.00
C LYS A 262 -8.78 3.95 -37.99
N ASP A 263 -9.30 2.84 -38.49
CA ASP A 263 -9.75 1.78 -37.60
C ASP A 263 -8.57 1.03 -36.95
N GLY A 264 -8.67 0.74 -35.66
CA GLY A 264 -7.71 -0.06 -34.91
C GLY A 264 -7.62 0.34 -33.44
N TRP A 265 -6.84 -0.41 -32.66
CA TRP A 265 -6.54 -0.09 -31.26
C TRP A 265 -5.09 0.30 -31.10
N HIS A 266 -4.78 1.26 -30.23
CA HIS A 266 -3.39 1.69 -30.01
C HIS A 266 -2.48 0.51 -29.65
N ARG A 267 -3.01 -0.44 -28.86
CA ARG A 267 -2.29 -1.63 -28.42
C ARG A 267 -2.07 -2.69 -29.51
N ASP A 268 -2.80 -2.65 -30.63
CA ASP A 268 -2.46 -3.46 -31.82
C ASP A 268 -1.08 -3.06 -32.36
N TYR A 269 -0.81 -1.74 -32.42
CA TYR A 269 0.51 -1.25 -32.84
C TYR A 269 1.57 -1.45 -31.75
N ILE A 270 1.26 -1.12 -30.50
CA ILE A 270 2.25 -1.16 -29.41
C ILE A 270 2.76 -2.58 -29.16
N TYR A 271 1.86 -3.56 -29.06
CA TYR A 271 2.21 -4.94 -28.69
C TYR A 271 2.37 -5.89 -29.87
N TYR A 272 1.95 -5.52 -31.08
CA TYR A 272 2.03 -6.41 -32.25
C TYR A 272 2.58 -5.74 -33.52
N ASP A 273 2.99 -4.47 -33.47
CA ASP A 273 3.46 -3.68 -34.62
C ASP A 273 2.48 -3.64 -35.82
N MET A 274 1.18 -3.88 -35.55
CA MET A 274 0.15 -3.93 -36.57
C MET A 274 -0.33 -2.51 -36.92
N VAL A 275 -0.61 -2.26 -38.20
CA VAL A 275 -1.16 -0.98 -38.70
C VAL A 275 -2.17 -1.24 -39.82
N PRO A 276 -3.01 -0.26 -40.21
CA PRO A 276 -3.90 -0.44 -41.36
C PRO A 276 -3.11 -0.77 -42.63
N GLY A 277 -3.39 -1.93 -43.22
CA GLY A 277 -2.67 -2.48 -44.39
C GLY A 277 -1.53 -3.45 -44.07
N SER A 278 -1.15 -3.58 -42.79
CA SER A 278 -0.22 -4.61 -42.28
C SER A 278 -0.84 -5.23 -41.04
N ASP A 279 -1.70 -6.22 -41.27
CA ASP A 279 -2.62 -6.77 -40.28
C ASP A 279 -2.16 -8.11 -39.69
N LYS A 280 -0.87 -8.45 -39.80
CA LYS A 280 -0.26 -9.58 -39.08
C LYS A 280 0.92 -9.12 -38.23
N GLY A 281 0.98 -9.60 -36.99
CA GLY A 281 1.99 -9.15 -36.01
C GLY A 281 2.36 -10.20 -34.97
N VAL A 282 3.66 -10.30 -34.66
CA VAL A 282 4.18 -11.09 -33.53
C VAL A 282 4.17 -10.23 -32.28
N PHE A 283 3.98 -10.85 -31.11
CA PHE A 283 4.03 -10.13 -29.84
C PHE A 283 5.39 -9.45 -29.59
N VAL A 284 5.36 -8.19 -29.14
CA VAL A 284 6.53 -7.36 -28.83
C VAL A 284 6.74 -7.30 -27.32
N TYR A 285 7.89 -7.81 -26.86
CA TYR A 285 8.25 -7.92 -25.44
C TYR A 285 8.88 -6.65 -24.84
N ASP A 286 9.18 -5.65 -25.65
CA ASP A 286 9.87 -4.42 -25.21
C ASP A 286 9.03 -3.53 -24.28
N TYR A 287 7.72 -3.77 -24.17
CA TYR A 287 6.76 -2.88 -23.52
C TYR A 287 6.02 -3.56 -22.38
N LYS A 288 5.85 -2.84 -21.26
CA LYS A 288 4.99 -3.25 -20.14
C LYS A 288 3.95 -2.18 -19.86
N GLU A 289 2.70 -2.61 -19.59
CA GLU A 289 1.72 -1.72 -18.99
C GLU A 289 2.27 -1.25 -17.66
N THR A 290 2.34 0.06 -17.49
CA THR A 290 2.95 0.70 -16.33
C THR A 290 1.92 1.61 -15.68
N LEU A 291 1.77 1.48 -14.37
CA LEU A 291 1.05 2.45 -13.56
C LEU A 291 1.87 3.74 -13.57
N TYR A 292 1.37 4.73 -14.31
CA TYR A 292 2.06 5.97 -14.64
C TYR A 292 1.74 7.09 -13.66
N SER A 293 0.52 7.10 -13.13
CA SER A 293 0.16 8.02 -12.05
C SER A 293 -0.95 7.44 -11.18
N PHE A 294 -0.98 7.92 -9.94
CA PHE A 294 -2.01 7.64 -8.95
C PHE A 294 -2.48 8.96 -8.34
N GLN A 295 -3.79 9.09 -8.10
CA GLN A 295 -4.36 10.26 -7.44
C GLN A 295 -5.59 9.84 -6.62
N MET A 296 -5.64 10.22 -5.34
CA MET A 296 -6.87 10.13 -4.55
C MET A 296 -7.96 11.06 -5.10
N LYS A 297 -9.22 10.63 -5.07
CA LYS A 297 -10.37 11.38 -5.58
C LYS A 297 -11.37 11.69 -4.46
N GLY A 298 -12.29 12.60 -4.75
CA GLY A 298 -13.30 13.06 -3.78
C GLY A 298 -12.85 14.29 -3.00
N ASP A 299 -13.51 14.52 -1.86
CA ASP A 299 -13.13 15.59 -0.93
C ASP A 299 -11.78 15.25 -0.28
N PRO A 300 -10.78 16.15 -0.30
CA PRO A 300 -9.45 15.84 0.22
C PRO A 300 -9.40 15.50 1.71
N ASN A 301 -10.32 16.02 2.54
CA ASN A 301 -10.33 15.68 3.97
C ASN A 301 -10.93 14.28 4.16
N ILE A 302 -11.98 13.93 3.41
CA ILE A 302 -12.55 12.58 3.44
C ILE A 302 -11.54 11.56 2.91
N ALA A 303 -10.88 11.85 1.78
CA ALA A 303 -9.87 10.98 1.20
C ALA A 303 -8.67 10.76 2.13
N PHE A 304 -8.22 11.81 2.83
CA PHE A 304 -7.17 11.70 3.83
C PHE A 304 -7.61 10.86 5.03
N GLN A 305 -8.81 11.11 5.57
CA GLN A 305 -9.33 10.32 6.70
C GLN A 305 -9.50 8.84 6.37
N LYS A 306 -9.84 8.52 5.11
CA LYS A 306 -10.07 7.16 4.63
C LYS A 306 -8.81 6.28 4.56
N ILE A 307 -7.63 6.86 4.73
CA ILE A 307 -6.36 6.12 4.71
C ILE A 307 -5.46 6.55 5.87
N SER A 308 -6.03 7.10 6.93
CA SER A 308 -5.27 7.67 8.06
C SER A 308 -5.95 7.38 9.40
N ASP A 309 -6.90 6.44 9.45
CA ASP A 309 -7.68 6.07 10.64
C ASP A 309 -7.02 4.98 11.51
N GLN A 310 -5.75 4.69 11.23
CA GLN A 310 -4.80 3.65 11.71
C GLN A 310 -4.74 3.24 13.21
N THR A 311 -5.85 3.26 13.94
CA THR A 311 -5.96 2.63 15.26
C THR A 311 -6.55 1.25 15.11
N GLY A 312 -5.67 0.24 14.97
CA GLY A 312 -5.89 -1.22 15.10
C GLY A 312 -7.34 -1.71 15.19
N ASP A 313 -8.12 -1.48 14.13
CA ASP A 313 -9.53 -1.80 13.88
C ASP A 313 -10.43 -2.26 15.05
N ALA A 314 -11.41 -1.42 15.37
CA ALA A 314 -12.85 -1.67 15.19
C ALA A 314 -13.65 -0.64 16.02
N GLN A 315 -13.72 0.59 15.53
CA GLN A 315 -14.85 1.53 15.68
C GLN A 315 -14.42 2.88 15.10
N LEU A 316 -14.66 3.06 13.80
CA LEU A 316 -15.18 4.36 13.39
C LEU A 316 -16.48 4.52 14.17
N ASP A 317 -16.41 5.28 15.27
CA ASP A 317 -17.58 5.79 15.94
C ASP A 317 -18.41 6.51 14.87
N TYR A 318 -19.47 5.84 14.41
CA TYR A 318 -20.31 6.28 13.29
C TYR A 318 -20.88 7.68 13.56
N ASP A 319 -20.93 8.09 14.83
CA ASP A 319 -21.35 9.41 15.29
C ASP A 319 -20.33 10.54 14.94
N GLN A 320 -19.08 10.22 14.60
CA GLN A 320 -18.07 11.21 14.20
C GLN A 320 -18.11 11.61 12.73
N ILE A 321 -18.81 10.83 11.89
CA ILE A 321 -19.04 11.17 10.47
C ILE A 321 -20.01 12.37 10.34
N PHE A 322 -20.81 12.65 11.37
CA PHE A 322 -21.87 13.67 11.33
C PHE A 322 -21.62 14.95 12.14
N ASN A 323 -20.44 15.13 12.74
CA ASN A 323 -20.12 16.36 13.45
C ASN A 323 -18.96 17.14 12.78
N PRO A 324 -19.22 17.93 11.73
CA PRO A 324 -18.18 18.66 10.97
C PRO A 324 -17.42 19.72 11.79
N ARG A 325 -17.73 19.87 13.09
CA ARG A 325 -17.09 20.84 13.99
C ARG A 325 -16.01 20.24 14.89
N GLN A 326 -15.89 18.92 15.00
CA GLN A 326 -14.94 18.24 15.90
C GLN A 326 -14.41 16.91 15.33
N SER A 327 -14.15 16.81 14.03
CA SER A 327 -13.40 15.67 13.50
C SER A 327 -11.93 15.79 13.93
N TYR A 328 -11.51 14.97 14.90
CA TYR A 328 -10.11 14.79 15.23
C TYR A 328 -9.43 14.22 13.97
N LYS A 329 -8.61 15.04 13.31
CA LYS A 329 -7.82 14.58 12.17
C LYS A 329 -6.66 13.80 12.76
N ALA A 330 -6.72 12.48 12.74
CA ALA A 330 -5.57 11.65 13.02
C ALA A 330 -4.40 12.12 12.15
N THR A 331 -3.21 12.17 12.73
CA THR A 331 -2.04 12.77 12.09
C THR A 331 -0.98 11.69 11.84
N PRO A 332 -0.55 11.48 10.58
CA PRO A 332 0.31 10.37 10.20
C PRO A 332 1.80 10.67 10.49
N TRP A 333 2.12 11.37 11.58
CA TRP A 333 3.53 11.68 11.87
C TRP A 333 4.25 10.50 12.56
N THR A 334 3.49 9.52 13.03
CA THR A 334 4.00 8.29 13.65
C THR A 334 4.14 7.13 12.69
N ASP A 335 3.68 7.29 11.45
CA ASP A 335 3.75 6.28 10.39
C ASP A 335 4.21 6.94 9.10
N GLY A 336 5.27 6.42 8.48
CA GLY A 336 6.03 7.15 7.46
C GLY A 336 5.24 7.42 6.18
N LYS A 337 5.45 6.59 5.17
CA LYS A 337 4.69 6.66 3.91
C LYS A 337 3.42 5.82 4.00
N PHE A 338 2.38 6.27 3.31
CA PHE A 338 1.26 5.41 2.96
C PHE A 338 1.72 4.36 1.97
N ASP A 339 1.34 3.11 2.20
CA ASP A 339 1.75 1.99 1.35
C ASP A 339 0.57 1.44 0.57
N PHE A 340 0.66 1.50 -0.76
CA PHE A 340 -0.41 1.03 -1.62
C PHE A 340 -0.08 -0.33 -2.21
N LEU A 341 -0.95 -1.32 -1.98
CA LEU A 341 -0.92 -2.62 -2.64
C LEU A 341 -1.74 -2.56 -3.92
N VAL A 342 -1.11 -2.86 -5.05
CA VAL A 342 -1.74 -2.94 -6.37
C VAL A 342 -1.91 -4.41 -6.75
N LYS A 343 -3.16 -4.87 -6.81
CA LYS A 343 -3.51 -6.24 -7.23
C LYS A 343 -4.02 -6.23 -8.65
N VAL A 344 -3.32 -6.91 -9.55
CA VAL A 344 -3.68 -7.06 -10.95
C VAL A 344 -4.24 -8.46 -11.18
N TYR A 345 -5.51 -8.52 -11.58
CA TYR A 345 -6.19 -9.77 -11.89
C TYR A 345 -6.19 -9.99 -13.40
N VAL A 346 -5.33 -10.92 -13.84
CA VAL A 346 -5.17 -11.25 -15.25
C VAL A 346 -5.88 -12.57 -15.54
N GLY A 347 -6.92 -12.50 -16.38
CA GLY A 347 -7.59 -13.70 -16.87
C GLY A 347 -6.68 -14.45 -17.83
N THR A 348 -6.56 -15.76 -17.67
CA THR A 348 -5.82 -16.62 -18.59
C THR A 348 -6.80 -17.53 -19.34
N LYS A 349 -6.35 -18.16 -20.44
CA LYS A 349 -7.16 -19.20 -21.11
C LYS A 349 -7.35 -20.48 -20.25
N SER A 350 -6.71 -20.56 -19.09
CA SER A 350 -6.97 -21.57 -18.05
C SER A 350 -8.19 -21.16 -17.20
N PRO A 351 -8.94 -22.11 -16.60
CA PRO A 351 -10.06 -21.78 -15.70
C PRO A 351 -9.64 -20.95 -14.47
N ILE A 352 -8.35 -20.99 -14.13
CA ILE A 352 -7.76 -20.32 -12.97
C ILE A 352 -6.98 -19.10 -13.47
N GLY A 353 -7.40 -17.91 -13.03
CA GLY A 353 -6.70 -16.65 -13.29
C GLY A 353 -5.50 -16.47 -12.37
N THR A 354 -4.71 -15.43 -12.61
CA THR A 354 -3.55 -15.09 -11.76
C THR A 354 -3.75 -13.73 -11.11
N GLU A 355 -3.57 -13.68 -9.79
CA GLU A 355 -3.36 -12.44 -9.04
C GLU A 355 -1.86 -12.12 -9.06
N GLN A 356 -1.52 -10.90 -9.49
CA GLN A 356 -0.17 -10.36 -9.40
C GLN A 356 -0.20 -9.17 -8.46
N THR A 357 0.72 -9.11 -7.50
CA THR A 357 0.79 -8.05 -6.50
C THR A 357 2.02 -7.19 -6.72
N PHE A 358 1.82 -5.87 -6.64
CA PHE A 358 2.85 -4.85 -6.71
C PHE A 358 2.59 -3.86 -5.57
N SER A 359 3.56 -3.06 -5.15
CA SER A 359 3.28 -1.96 -4.22
C SER A 359 4.09 -0.72 -4.51
N PHE A 360 3.66 0.40 -3.93
CA PHE A 360 4.41 1.65 -3.93
C PHE A 360 4.07 2.44 -2.66
N GLY A 361 5.07 3.12 -2.09
CA GLY A 361 4.89 4.01 -0.93
C GLY A 361 4.84 5.48 -1.35
N VAL A 362 3.98 6.29 -0.72
CA VAL A 362 3.81 7.72 -0.99
C VAL A 362 3.84 8.52 0.30
N LYS A 363 4.58 9.63 0.31
CA LYS A 363 4.55 10.55 1.45
C LYS A 363 3.20 11.25 1.53
N PRO A 364 2.66 11.53 2.73
CA PRO A 364 1.41 12.27 2.87
C PRO A 364 1.40 13.62 2.13
N GLU A 365 2.53 14.33 2.09
CA GLU A 365 2.69 15.62 1.40
C GLU A 365 2.80 15.53 -0.13
N ASP A 366 3.17 14.36 -0.66
CA ASP A 366 3.16 14.07 -2.10
C ASP A 366 1.77 13.62 -2.57
N LEU A 367 0.96 13.07 -1.66
CA LEU A 367 -0.41 12.64 -1.93
C LEU A 367 -1.43 13.76 -1.70
N PHE A 368 -1.16 14.67 -0.76
CA PHE A 368 -2.08 15.72 -0.36
C PHE A 368 -1.40 17.08 -0.13
N ARG A 369 -2.09 18.15 -0.51
CA ARG A 369 -1.74 19.51 -0.10
C ARG A 369 -2.30 19.79 1.29
N VAL A 370 -1.48 19.58 2.32
CA VAL A 370 -1.87 19.77 3.73
C VAL A 370 -1.52 21.19 4.20
N SER A 371 -2.45 21.83 4.90
CA SER A 371 -2.22 23.09 5.62
C SER A 371 -2.11 22.84 7.11
N TYR A 372 -1.10 23.44 7.74
CA TYR A 372 -0.79 23.26 9.15
C TYR A 372 -0.96 24.57 9.94
N LYS A 373 -1.50 24.45 11.16
CA LYS A 373 -1.64 25.56 12.11
C LYS A 373 -0.74 25.33 13.32
N ASP A 374 0.13 26.31 13.59
CA ASP A 374 0.91 26.34 14.84
C ASP A 374 -0.04 26.62 16.01
N ILE A 375 0.09 25.83 17.08
CA ILE A 375 -0.72 25.97 18.29
C ILE A 375 0.12 26.37 19.51
N GLY A 376 1.42 26.63 19.33
CA GLY A 376 2.37 26.93 20.39
C GLY A 376 2.92 25.66 21.08
N GLY A 377 3.90 25.85 21.96
CA GLY A 377 4.50 24.76 22.73
C GLY A 377 5.32 23.76 21.89
N GLY A 378 5.74 24.15 20.68
CA GLY A 378 6.46 23.27 19.75
C GLY A 378 5.59 22.25 19.02
N ASN A 379 4.27 22.43 19.02
CA ASN A 379 3.33 21.55 18.32
C ASN A 379 2.55 22.30 17.23
N SER A 380 2.15 21.56 16.21
CA SER A 380 1.27 21.99 15.13
C SER A 380 0.08 21.06 15.04
N LYS A 381 -0.93 21.43 14.25
CA LYS A 381 -2.02 20.54 13.86
C LYS A 381 -2.39 20.69 12.40
N VAL A 382 -3.06 19.69 11.84
CA VAL A 382 -3.66 19.80 10.50
C VAL A 382 -4.84 20.76 10.58
N ASP A 383 -4.75 21.88 9.87
CA ASP A 383 -5.83 22.84 9.72
C ASP A 383 -6.82 22.38 8.63
N GLY A 384 -6.30 21.76 7.57
CA GLY A 384 -7.07 21.39 6.40
C GLY A 384 -6.26 20.58 5.40
N VAL A 385 -6.93 19.68 4.69
CA VAL A 385 -6.42 19.08 3.46
C VAL A 385 -7.09 19.80 2.30
N LYS A 386 -6.27 20.41 1.42
CA LYS A 386 -6.76 21.32 0.38
C LYS A 386 -6.94 20.65 -0.97
N GLU A 387 -6.14 19.63 -1.26
CA GLU A 387 -6.07 19.02 -2.58
C GLU A 387 -5.52 17.60 -2.50
N CYS A 388 -6.05 16.68 -3.29
CA CYS A 388 -5.43 15.39 -3.59
C CYS A 388 -4.50 15.57 -4.79
N LEU A 389 -3.20 15.36 -4.59
CA LEU A 389 -2.17 15.57 -5.60
C LEU A 389 -2.03 14.35 -6.50
N VAL A 390 -1.48 14.57 -7.69
CA VAL A 390 -1.15 13.49 -8.63
C VAL A 390 0.26 13.00 -8.31
N VAL A 391 0.36 11.73 -7.96
CA VAL A 391 1.61 11.03 -7.70
C VAL A 391 2.12 10.43 -9.00
N PRO A 392 3.24 10.91 -9.56
CA PRO A 392 3.86 10.27 -10.72
C PRO A 392 4.48 8.93 -10.30
N LEU A 393 4.23 7.90 -11.10
CA LEU A 393 4.69 6.54 -10.87
C LEU A 393 5.39 5.99 -12.13
N ASP A 394 6.27 5.02 -11.90
CA ASP A 394 6.91 4.21 -12.94
C ASP A 394 6.94 2.77 -12.42
N LEU A 395 5.75 2.21 -12.20
CA LEU A 395 5.54 0.87 -11.64
C LEU A 395 5.09 -0.10 -12.76
N PRO A 396 6.01 -0.85 -13.37
CA PRO A 396 5.67 -1.79 -14.44
C PRO A 396 4.85 -2.95 -13.87
N LEU A 397 3.71 -3.24 -14.51
CA LEU A 397 2.79 -4.27 -14.06
C LEU A 397 2.96 -5.54 -14.90
N PHE A 398 2.57 -5.52 -16.19
CA PHE A 398 2.51 -6.74 -17.00
C PHE A 398 2.75 -6.48 -18.51
N GLU A 399 3.16 -7.52 -19.24
CA GLU A 399 3.09 -7.54 -20.70
C GLU A 399 1.69 -7.97 -21.17
N TRP A 400 1.01 -7.19 -22.01
CA TRP A 400 -0.37 -7.48 -22.42
C TRP A 400 -0.46 -8.40 -23.65
N ASN A 401 0.05 -9.63 -23.55
CA ASN A 401 -0.10 -10.63 -24.61
C ASN A 401 -1.51 -11.24 -24.62
N ILE A 402 -2.41 -10.66 -25.44
CA ILE A 402 -3.81 -11.12 -25.58
C ILE A 402 -3.98 -12.46 -26.31
N GLU A 403 -2.88 -13.09 -26.75
CA GLU A 403 -2.89 -14.51 -27.11
C GLU A 403 -3.19 -15.37 -25.88
N ASN A 404 -2.64 -15.02 -24.72
CA ASN A 404 -2.69 -15.84 -23.51
C ASN A 404 -3.54 -15.20 -22.40
N PHE A 405 -3.64 -13.87 -22.41
CA PHE A 405 -4.32 -13.08 -21.40
C PHE A 405 -5.62 -12.46 -21.90
N SER A 406 -6.51 -12.13 -20.96
CA SER A 406 -7.76 -11.45 -21.24
C SER A 406 -7.54 -10.05 -21.80
N CYS A 407 -8.47 -9.60 -22.66
CA CYS A 407 -8.51 -8.23 -23.17
C CYS A 407 -9.06 -7.23 -22.14
N VAL A 408 -9.47 -7.71 -20.97
CA VAL A 408 -10.01 -6.94 -19.85
C VAL A 408 -9.22 -7.33 -18.61
N ILE A 409 -8.66 -6.34 -17.91
CA ILE A 409 -7.89 -6.52 -16.69
C ILE A 409 -8.53 -5.69 -15.58
N LYS A 410 -8.61 -6.28 -14.39
CA LYS A 410 -9.06 -5.59 -13.19
C LYS A 410 -7.84 -5.25 -12.34
N ILE A 411 -7.79 -4.01 -11.88
CA ILE A 411 -6.77 -3.53 -10.94
C ILE A 411 -7.50 -3.10 -9.67
N SER A 412 -7.07 -3.65 -8.53
CA SER A 412 -7.50 -3.22 -7.19
C SER A 412 -6.36 -2.50 -6.51
N ILE A 413 -6.69 -1.47 -5.73
CA ILE A 413 -5.73 -0.78 -4.87
C ILE A 413 -6.25 -0.79 -3.43
N GLU A 414 -5.36 -1.09 -2.50
CA GLU A 414 -5.58 -1.06 -1.04
C GLU A 414 -4.45 -0.25 -0.42
N GLU A 415 -4.75 0.50 0.64
CA GLU A 415 -3.72 1.03 1.54
C GLU A 415 -3.41 -0.02 2.62
N ILE A 416 -2.13 -0.20 2.96
CA ILE A 416 -1.64 -1.26 3.83
C ILE A 416 -1.46 -0.73 5.26
N ASP A 417 -2.33 -1.20 6.16
CA ASP A 417 -2.22 -1.00 7.61
C ASP A 417 -1.92 -2.29 8.38
N GLY A 418 -2.21 -3.45 7.79
CA GLY A 418 -2.08 -4.77 8.44
C GLY A 418 -1.25 -5.76 7.65
N THR A 419 -0.92 -6.89 8.28
CA THR A 419 -0.11 -7.96 7.66
C THR A 419 -0.85 -9.30 7.52
N GLU A 420 -2.05 -9.45 8.08
CA GLU A 420 -2.78 -10.72 8.08
C GLU A 420 -3.68 -10.86 6.84
N THR A 421 -3.43 -11.87 6.00
CA THR A 421 -4.21 -12.09 4.77
C THR A 421 -5.29 -13.16 4.92
N GLN A 422 -6.52 -12.88 4.48
CA GLN A 422 -7.58 -13.84 4.17
C GLN A 422 -7.71 -14.07 2.66
N ARG A 423 -8.39 -15.16 2.27
CA ARG A 423 -8.59 -15.58 0.87
C ARG A 423 -10.07 -15.73 0.57
N THR A 424 -10.52 -15.18 -0.55
CA THR A 424 -11.89 -15.34 -1.05
C THR A 424 -11.87 -15.68 -2.54
N LEU A 425 -12.82 -16.50 -3.00
CA LEU A 425 -12.97 -16.80 -4.43
C LEU A 425 -13.88 -15.76 -5.10
N SER A 426 -13.44 -15.23 -6.24
CA SER A 426 -14.22 -14.32 -7.08
C SER A 426 -14.26 -14.86 -8.50
N GLN A 427 -15.42 -14.77 -9.15
CA GLN A 427 -15.56 -15.13 -10.57
C GLN A 427 -15.70 -13.86 -11.40
N THR A 428 -15.02 -13.80 -12.54
CA THR A 428 -15.21 -12.73 -13.52
C THR A 428 -15.21 -13.32 -14.92
N THR A 429 -16.15 -12.87 -15.74
CA THR A 429 -16.23 -13.23 -17.15
C THR A 429 -15.26 -12.37 -17.95
N ALA A 430 -14.30 -13.00 -18.62
CA ALA A 430 -13.23 -12.36 -19.37
C ALA A 430 -13.36 -12.61 -20.88
N GLU A 431 -12.98 -11.62 -21.68
CA GLU A 431 -12.94 -11.70 -23.14
C GLU A 431 -11.53 -12.01 -23.63
N PHE A 432 -11.41 -12.97 -24.56
CA PHE A 432 -10.15 -13.42 -25.14
C PHE A 432 -10.18 -13.25 -26.66
N ALA A 433 -9.04 -12.85 -27.21
CA ALA A 433 -8.84 -12.75 -28.65
C ALA A 433 -8.71 -14.15 -29.29
N GLY A 434 -9.43 -14.35 -30.39
CA GLY A 434 -9.50 -15.62 -31.12
C GLY A 434 -8.74 -15.63 -32.45
N ASN A 435 -8.12 -14.52 -32.82
CA ASN A 435 -7.52 -14.27 -34.13
C ASN A 435 -6.00 -14.47 -34.13
N PHE A 436 -5.56 -15.67 -33.77
CA PHE A 436 -4.14 -16.07 -33.77
C PHE A 436 -3.92 -17.27 -34.68
N GLU A 437 -2.88 -17.20 -35.51
CA GLU A 437 -2.47 -18.25 -36.44
C GLU A 437 -0.98 -18.59 -36.23
N LEU A 438 -0.62 -19.87 -36.35
CA LEU A 438 0.79 -20.27 -36.31
C LEU A 438 1.49 -19.82 -37.60
N ASN A 439 2.57 -19.05 -37.47
CA ASN A 439 3.46 -18.77 -38.60
C ASN A 439 4.47 -19.94 -38.72
N PRO A 440 4.36 -20.81 -39.74
CA PRO A 440 5.21 -22.00 -39.84
C PRO A 440 6.68 -21.68 -40.13
N VAL A 441 6.98 -20.48 -40.63
CA VAL A 441 8.35 -20.03 -40.93
C VAL A 441 9.05 -19.53 -39.65
N LYS A 442 8.33 -18.76 -38.82
CA LYS A 442 8.88 -18.19 -37.58
C LYS A 442 8.73 -19.11 -36.37
N GLY A 443 7.85 -20.13 -36.45
CA GLY A 443 7.56 -21.04 -35.35
C GLY A 443 6.83 -20.38 -34.17
N VAL A 444 6.19 -19.23 -34.39
CA VAL A 444 5.47 -18.46 -33.36
C VAL A 444 4.06 -18.12 -33.84
N PHE A 445 3.14 -17.91 -32.89
CA PHE A 445 1.81 -17.42 -33.22
C PHE A 445 1.84 -15.93 -33.56
N GLU A 446 1.11 -15.56 -34.60
CA GLU A 446 0.89 -14.18 -35.03
C GLU A 446 -0.56 -13.81 -34.82
N LYS A 447 -0.80 -12.59 -34.34
CA LYS A 447 -2.12 -11.98 -34.35
C LYS A 447 -2.50 -11.64 -35.80
N VAL A 448 -3.73 -11.94 -36.22
CA VAL A 448 -4.21 -11.77 -37.59
C VAL A 448 -5.46 -10.87 -37.60
N GLY A 449 -5.42 -9.78 -38.35
CA GLY A 449 -6.45 -8.75 -38.36
C GLY A 449 -6.32 -7.77 -37.18
N LEU A 450 -6.55 -6.49 -37.45
CA LEU A 450 -6.69 -5.46 -36.40
C LEU A 450 -7.87 -5.79 -35.49
N LYS A 451 -7.82 -5.34 -34.23
CA LYS A 451 -8.83 -5.66 -33.21
C LYS A 451 -9.03 -7.17 -33.09
N PHE A 452 -10.26 -7.67 -33.10
CA PHE A 452 -10.55 -9.10 -33.11
C PHE A 452 -10.50 -9.76 -34.50
N GLY A 453 -10.20 -9.01 -35.57
CA GLY A 453 -10.23 -9.53 -36.94
C GLY A 453 -11.61 -10.07 -37.34
N ALA A 454 -11.63 -11.10 -38.19
CA ALA A 454 -12.86 -11.82 -38.56
C ALA A 454 -13.31 -12.88 -37.54
N SER A 455 -12.43 -13.24 -36.58
CA SER A 455 -12.71 -14.25 -35.57
C SER A 455 -13.53 -13.66 -34.41
N ALA A 456 -14.56 -14.38 -33.96
CA ALA A 456 -15.34 -13.98 -32.79
C ALA A 456 -14.50 -14.03 -31.50
N LYS A 457 -14.73 -13.05 -30.62
CA LYS A 457 -14.24 -13.07 -29.24
C LYS A 457 -14.67 -14.36 -28.53
N LYS A 458 -13.80 -14.92 -27.69
CA LYS A 458 -14.17 -16.01 -26.77
C LYS A 458 -14.42 -15.43 -25.40
N THR A 459 -15.54 -15.79 -24.79
CA THR A 459 -15.88 -15.39 -23.43
C THR A 459 -15.67 -16.58 -22.51
N ILE A 460 -14.79 -16.45 -21.51
CA ILE A 460 -14.49 -17.49 -20.53
C ILE A 460 -14.74 -16.92 -19.15
N THR A 461 -15.48 -17.65 -18.30
CA THR A 461 -15.59 -17.31 -16.88
C THR A 461 -14.33 -17.81 -16.17
N THR A 462 -13.53 -16.88 -15.68
CA THR A 462 -12.30 -17.17 -14.94
C THR A 462 -12.57 -17.01 -13.44
N THR A 463 -12.11 -17.97 -12.64
CA THR A 463 -12.13 -17.85 -11.17
C THR A 463 -10.78 -17.34 -10.70
N PHE A 464 -10.81 -16.33 -9.83
CA PHE A 464 -9.65 -15.75 -9.15
C PHE A 464 -9.73 -16.08 -7.66
N GLU A 465 -8.64 -16.55 -7.09
CA GLU A 465 -8.44 -16.48 -5.63
C GLU A 465 -7.96 -15.06 -5.33
N LYS A 466 -8.83 -14.25 -4.73
CA LYS A 466 -8.49 -12.90 -4.26
C LYS A 466 -7.93 -13.01 -2.85
N THR A 467 -6.80 -12.36 -2.61
CA THR A 467 -6.33 -12.13 -1.23
C THR A 467 -6.90 -10.82 -0.70
N PHE A 468 -7.21 -10.76 0.58
CA PHE A 468 -7.60 -9.54 1.31
C PHE A 468 -6.77 -9.47 2.57
N THR A 469 -6.31 -8.29 2.97
CA THR A 469 -5.53 -8.14 4.20
C THR A 469 -6.41 -7.50 5.26
N LEU A 470 -6.54 -8.14 6.42
CA LEU A 470 -7.25 -7.59 7.57
C LEU A 470 -6.54 -6.31 8.03
N GLY A 471 -7.32 -5.27 8.31
CA GLY A 471 -6.80 -3.95 8.67
C GLY A 471 -6.61 -3.00 7.49
N ASN A 472 -6.48 -3.50 6.26
CA ASN A 472 -6.21 -2.63 5.11
C ASN A 472 -7.43 -1.83 4.65
N ASP A 473 -7.18 -0.59 4.26
CA ASP A 473 -8.18 0.26 3.62
C ASP A 473 -8.38 -0.09 2.14
N GLU A 474 -9.47 -0.80 1.83
CA GLU A 474 -9.86 -1.07 0.45
C GLU A 474 -10.30 0.21 -0.29
N LEU A 475 -9.58 0.56 -1.36
CA LEU A 475 -9.92 1.67 -2.24
C LEU A 475 -10.68 1.22 -3.50
N GLY A 476 -10.79 -0.09 -3.71
CA GLY A 476 -11.65 -0.72 -4.71
C GLY A 476 -11.02 -0.94 -6.08
N ASP A 477 -11.87 -1.33 -7.03
CA ASP A 477 -11.49 -1.85 -8.35
C ASP A 477 -11.63 -0.80 -9.46
N VAL A 478 -10.78 -0.90 -10.49
CA VAL A 478 -10.98 -0.32 -11.83
C VAL A 478 -10.82 -1.37 -12.93
N ILE A 479 -11.55 -1.20 -14.03
CA ILE A 479 -11.49 -2.10 -15.20
C ILE A 479 -10.76 -1.41 -16.35
N VAL A 480 -9.72 -2.08 -16.85
CA VAL A 480 -8.85 -1.62 -17.93
C VAL A 480 -9.05 -2.53 -19.13
N ASN A 481 -9.28 -1.97 -20.31
CA ASN A 481 -9.47 -2.76 -21.52
C ASN A 481 -8.34 -2.52 -22.52
N PHE A 482 -7.98 -3.58 -23.23
CA PHE A 482 -6.94 -3.55 -24.25
C PHE A 482 -7.27 -2.54 -25.37
N TYR A 483 -8.56 -2.42 -25.70
CA TYR A 483 -9.06 -1.58 -26.77
C TYR A 483 -9.17 -0.09 -26.41
N ASP A 484 -8.88 0.28 -25.17
CA ASP A 484 -8.93 1.67 -24.74
C ASP A 484 -7.80 2.47 -25.37
N PRO A 485 -8.04 3.73 -25.78
CA PRO A 485 -6.94 4.60 -26.20
C PRO A 485 -5.95 4.74 -25.06
N VAL A 486 -4.65 4.77 -25.37
CA VAL A 486 -3.59 5.00 -24.38
C VAL A 486 -3.41 6.50 -24.12
N VAL A 487 -3.23 7.26 -25.21
CA VAL A 487 -3.11 8.74 -25.19
C VAL A 487 -4.33 9.34 -25.89
N LEU A 488 -4.71 10.54 -25.48
CA LEU A 488 -5.88 11.27 -26.00
C LEU A 488 -5.50 12.31 -27.07
N SER A 489 -4.22 12.70 -27.13
CA SER A 489 -3.66 13.57 -28.18
C SER A 489 -2.25 13.12 -28.55
N GLY A 490 -1.80 13.54 -29.73
CA GLY A 490 -0.41 13.40 -30.17
C GLY A 490 0.48 14.59 -29.78
N ASP A 491 -0.14 15.63 -29.20
CA ASP A 491 0.52 16.87 -28.85
C ASP A 491 1.11 16.79 -27.44
N TRP A 492 2.42 16.99 -27.36
CA TRP A 492 3.14 17.08 -26.10
C TRP A 492 2.85 18.43 -25.43
N ILE A 493 2.54 18.40 -24.14
CA ILE A 493 2.43 19.58 -23.30
C ILE A 493 3.81 19.85 -22.72
N GLU A 494 4.35 21.04 -23.02
CA GLU A 494 5.63 21.50 -22.53
C GLU A 494 5.45 22.38 -21.30
N TYR A 495 6.13 22.03 -20.21
CA TYR A 495 6.23 22.86 -19.01
C TYR A 495 7.65 23.41 -18.91
N ALA A 496 7.75 24.74 -18.95
CA ALA A 496 9.01 25.43 -18.72
C ALA A 496 9.36 25.36 -17.21
N GLY A 497 10.29 24.47 -16.85
CA GLY A 497 10.88 24.43 -15.52
C GLY A 497 12.04 25.42 -15.36
N ARG A 498 12.43 25.71 -14.11
CA ARG A 498 13.56 26.63 -13.81
C ARG A 498 14.95 26.10 -14.22
N ARG A 499 15.07 24.80 -14.57
CA ARG A 499 16.34 24.16 -14.96
C ARG A 499 16.20 23.17 -16.12
N ASP A 500 15.06 22.48 -16.24
CA ASP A 500 14.77 21.54 -17.34
C ASP A 500 13.34 21.72 -17.86
N THR A 501 13.15 21.45 -19.15
CA THR A 501 11.82 21.37 -19.78
C THR A 501 11.19 20.01 -19.47
N ALA A 502 10.01 20.01 -18.83
CA ALA A 502 9.25 18.79 -18.60
C ALA A 502 8.18 18.62 -19.69
N TYR A 503 7.97 17.39 -20.14
CA TYR A 503 6.96 17.05 -21.13
C TYR A 503 5.91 16.13 -20.51
N SER A 504 4.63 16.41 -20.73
CA SER A 504 3.55 15.45 -20.47
C SER A 504 2.73 15.21 -21.74
N ILE A 505 2.05 14.08 -21.76
CA ILE A 505 1.07 13.76 -22.80
C ILE A 505 -0.27 13.43 -22.12
N PRO A 506 -1.41 13.88 -22.67
CA PRO A 506 -2.72 13.50 -22.15
C PRO A 506 -2.94 11.99 -22.24
N LEU A 507 -2.82 11.31 -21.10
CA LEU A 507 -3.14 9.89 -20.97
C LEU A 507 -4.65 9.68 -20.80
N ASN A 508 -5.10 8.46 -21.07
CA ASN A 508 -6.48 8.08 -20.84
C ASN A 508 -6.82 8.16 -19.35
N SER A 509 -7.74 9.04 -19.02
CA SER A 509 -8.12 9.39 -17.65
C SER A 509 -9.32 8.61 -17.13
N LYS A 510 -9.79 7.57 -17.83
CA LYS A 510 -11.05 6.90 -17.51
C LYS A 510 -10.98 5.88 -16.37
N TYR A 511 -9.78 5.54 -15.90
CA TYR A 511 -9.57 4.54 -14.88
C TYR A 511 -9.67 5.20 -13.50
N TYR A 512 -10.89 5.36 -13.01
CA TYR A 512 -11.15 5.92 -11.68
C TYR A 512 -12.38 5.30 -11.05
N ASN A 513 -12.46 5.39 -9.73
CA ASN A 513 -13.64 5.08 -8.94
C ASN A 513 -13.91 6.22 -7.94
N GLY A 514 -14.70 5.96 -6.90
CA GLY A 514 -15.01 6.98 -5.88
C GLY A 514 -13.81 7.44 -5.06
N TYR A 515 -12.76 6.61 -4.95
CA TYR A 515 -11.63 6.81 -4.05
C TYR A 515 -10.34 7.21 -4.77
N TYR A 516 -10.09 6.71 -5.98
CA TYR A 516 -8.86 7.02 -6.70
C TYR A 516 -9.03 7.09 -8.23
N LYS A 517 -8.03 7.65 -8.87
CA LYS A 517 -7.78 7.63 -10.32
C LYS A 517 -6.37 7.09 -10.56
N ILE A 518 -6.23 6.25 -11.58
CA ILE A 518 -4.94 5.85 -12.14
C ILE A 518 -4.83 6.23 -13.60
N GLU A 519 -3.60 6.40 -14.06
CA GLU A 519 -3.28 6.47 -15.48
C GLU A 519 -2.30 5.34 -15.83
N LEU A 520 -2.57 4.66 -16.95
CA LEU A 520 -1.77 3.54 -17.43
C LEU A 520 -1.18 3.87 -18.78
N ALA A 521 0.09 3.52 -18.95
CA ALA A 521 0.75 3.63 -20.24
C ALA A 521 1.70 2.44 -20.47
N PRO A 522 1.71 1.85 -21.68
CA PRO A 522 2.79 0.98 -22.10
C PRO A 522 4.09 1.78 -22.19
N LEU A 523 5.06 1.45 -21.35
CA LEU A 523 6.40 2.04 -21.40
C LEU A 523 7.40 1.04 -21.94
N LYS A 524 8.34 1.54 -22.74
CA LYS A 524 9.49 0.75 -23.18
C LYS A 524 10.39 0.45 -21.98
N MET A 525 10.73 -0.81 -21.77
CA MET A 525 11.54 -1.29 -20.64
C MET A 525 13.05 -1.34 -20.94
N TYR A 526 13.44 -1.53 -22.21
CA TYR A 526 14.83 -1.76 -22.63
C TYR A 526 15.35 -0.82 -23.73
#